data_AF-A0A357F0U6-F1
#
_entry.id   AF-A0A357F0U6-F1
#
_cell.length_a   1.000
_cell.length_b   1.000
_cell.length_c   1.000
_cell.angle_alpha   90.00
_cell.angle_beta   90.00
_cell.angle_gamma   90.00
#
_symmetry.space_group_name_H-M   'P 1'
#
loop_
_entity.id
_entity.type
_entity.pdbx_description
1 polymer ?
#
loop_
_entity_poly.entity_id
_entity_poly.type
_entity_poly.pdbx_seq_one_letter_code
_entity_poly.pdbx_strand_id
1 'polypeptide(L)'
;MAEIENFPISLAENEAVEPMMQIPSELPALPLRDIVIYPFMIVPLFVSRDKSIRSVEEALKENRMIVLVSQRDVNKEDPEQGDLYNVGTVAIIMRMLKLPDGRVRILIQGLSRTWIDSVNSAGPYVKVGITPISEPLAPENSLEVEALMRNVRGSMERAVSLGKNISPEVLAIIANLDDAGRLADLSASNLELKVQDAQSVLDIFEPVSRLRRVNELLGKEIEVLTVQQEINSQARADIDRSQREYFLRQQLKTIQAELGEGNELFEEIEQYRERIVLSKMPANAEEEAFRQLKKLERMHPDSAETATLRNWLDIMTELPWSKHSRDNLNLLKAEKILNED
;
A
#
# COMPACT_ATOMS: atom_id res chain seq x y z
N MET A 1 -7.18 -12.46 16.12
CA MET A 1 -7.73 -12.99 14.85
C MET A 1 -9.15 -13.47 15.14
N ALA A 2 -10.13 -12.57 15.02
CA ALA A 2 -11.53 -12.87 15.30
C ALA A 2 -12.29 -12.99 13.97
N GLU A 3 -12.69 -14.23 13.71
CA GLU A 3 -13.71 -14.77 12.81
C GLU A 3 -14.51 -13.75 11.97
N ILE A 4 -14.13 -13.66 10.71
CA ILE A 4 -14.99 -13.27 9.59
C ILE A 4 -15.58 -14.58 9.08
N GLU A 5 -16.73 -15.02 9.56
CA GLU A 5 -17.57 -16.00 8.85
C GLU A 5 -18.93 -16.16 9.55
N ASN A 6 -19.97 -16.39 8.75
CA ASN A 6 -21.37 -16.65 9.10
C ASN A 6 -22.32 -15.45 9.22
N PHE A 7 -22.60 -14.83 8.07
CA PHE A 7 -24.02 -14.57 7.75
C PHE A 7 -24.62 -15.89 7.24
N PRO A 8 -25.70 -16.43 7.83
CA PRO A 8 -26.35 -17.60 7.28
C PRO A 8 -27.08 -17.18 5.99
N ILE A 9 -26.53 -17.56 4.85
CA ILE A 9 -27.17 -17.47 3.54
C ILE A 9 -28.06 -18.72 3.41
N SER A 10 -29.28 -18.63 3.93
CA SER A 10 -30.34 -19.54 3.54
C SER A 10 -30.97 -18.97 2.26
N LEU A 11 -30.55 -19.50 1.12
CA LEU A 11 -31.26 -19.36 -0.15
C LEU A 11 -32.44 -20.34 -0.11
N ALA A 12 -33.60 -19.84 0.30
CA ALA A 12 -34.85 -20.56 0.05
C ALA A 12 -35.22 -20.34 -1.42
N GLU A 13 -35.28 -21.45 -2.16
CA GLU A 13 -35.82 -21.54 -3.52
C GLU A 13 -37.31 -21.14 -3.56
N ASN A 14 -37.73 -20.68 -4.74
CA ASN A 14 -39.10 -20.36 -5.18
C ASN A 14 -39.62 -18.94 -4.86
N GLU A 15 -39.58 -18.04 -5.85
CA GLU A 15 -40.64 -17.84 -6.84
C GLU A 15 -40.25 -16.68 -7.76
N ALA A 16 -40.44 -16.88 -9.07
CA ALA A 16 -40.39 -15.82 -10.05
C ALA A 16 -41.50 -14.81 -9.74
N VAL A 17 -41.15 -13.74 -9.04
CA VAL A 17 -41.96 -12.54 -8.93
C VAL A 17 -41.00 -11.36 -9.13
N GLU A 18 -40.81 -10.94 -10.37
CA GLU A 18 -40.63 -9.51 -10.63
C GLU A 18 -42.05 -8.94 -10.67
N PRO A 19 -42.65 -8.47 -9.56
CA PRO A 19 -43.74 -7.55 -9.73
C PRO A 19 -43.13 -6.34 -10.43
N MET A 20 -43.85 -5.73 -11.38
CA MET A 20 -43.53 -4.37 -11.84
C MET A 20 -43.57 -3.47 -10.61
N MET A 21 -42.44 -3.35 -9.92
CA MET A 21 -42.29 -2.58 -8.71
C MET A 21 -42.37 -1.13 -9.16
N GLN A 22 -43.53 -0.50 -8.97
CA GLN A 22 -43.72 0.90 -9.31
C GLN A 22 -42.80 1.72 -8.40
N ILE A 23 -41.68 2.18 -8.96
CA ILE A 23 -40.75 3.05 -8.28
C ILE A 23 -41.46 4.40 -8.08
N PRO A 24 -41.64 4.86 -6.83
CA PRO A 24 -42.24 6.16 -6.57
C PRO A 24 -41.41 7.29 -7.20
N SER A 25 -42.07 8.38 -7.62
CA SER A 25 -41.39 9.56 -8.17
C SER A 25 -40.57 10.33 -7.13
N GLU A 26 -40.75 10.05 -5.85
CA GLU A 26 -39.94 10.61 -4.77
C GLU A 26 -39.55 9.53 -3.78
N LEU A 27 -38.28 9.51 -3.37
CA LEU A 27 -37.76 8.54 -2.40
C LEU A 27 -36.79 9.20 -1.42
N PRO A 28 -36.61 8.64 -0.21
CA PRO A 28 -35.46 8.98 0.63
C PRO A 28 -34.16 8.68 -0.11
N ALA A 29 -33.17 9.55 0.08
CA ALA A 29 -31.83 9.37 -0.48
C ALA A 29 -30.78 9.11 0.60
N LEU A 30 -29.78 8.32 0.23
CA LEU A 30 -28.55 8.09 0.96
C LEU A 30 -27.37 8.62 0.15
N PRO A 31 -26.87 9.83 0.47
CA PRO A 31 -25.65 10.35 -0.14
C PRO A 31 -24.42 9.53 0.25
N LEU A 32 -23.70 9.00 -0.73
CA LEU A 32 -22.50 8.17 -0.57
C LEU A 32 -21.26 8.99 -0.93
N ARG A 33 -20.16 8.89 -0.15
CA ARG A 33 -18.95 9.69 -0.38
C ARG A 33 -17.99 9.02 -1.36
N ASP A 34 -17.62 7.78 -1.08
CA ASP A 34 -16.48 7.12 -1.73
C ASP A 34 -16.87 5.91 -2.58
N ILE A 35 -18.16 5.72 -2.85
CA ILE A 35 -18.64 4.52 -3.55
C ILE A 35 -19.85 4.83 -4.43
N VAL A 36 -19.83 4.27 -5.63
CA VAL A 36 -20.96 4.20 -6.56
C VAL A 36 -21.53 2.78 -6.49
N ILE A 37 -22.84 2.65 -6.29
CA ILE A 37 -23.52 1.36 -6.26
C ILE A 37 -24.26 1.16 -7.57
N TYR A 38 -24.03 0.01 -8.22
CA TYR A 38 -24.65 -0.33 -9.49
C TYR A 38 -25.92 -1.17 -9.30
N PRO A 39 -26.81 -1.25 -10.30
CA PRO A 39 -27.93 -2.19 -10.30
C PRO A 39 -27.50 -3.64 -10.06
N PHE A 40 -28.41 -4.44 -9.49
CA PHE A 40 -28.25 -5.86 -9.13
C PHE A 40 -27.21 -6.18 -8.05
N MET A 41 -26.34 -5.23 -7.69
CA MET A 41 -25.32 -5.43 -6.67
C MET A 41 -25.90 -5.48 -5.26
N ILE A 42 -25.43 -6.45 -4.47
CA ILE A 42 -25.75 -6.56 -3.04
C ILE A 42 -24.54 -6.10 -2.23
N VAL A 43 -24.70 -5.02 -1.47
CA VAL A 43 -23.59 -4.42 -0.72
C VAL A 43 -24.01 -4.11 0.71
N PRO A 44 -23.20 -4.46 1.73
CA PRO A 44 -23.42 -3.99 3.08
C PRO A 44 -22.91 -2.55 3.23
N LEU A 45 -23.75 -1.63 3.73
CA LEU A 45 -23.35 -0.25 4.03
C LEU A 45 -23.44 0.03 5.52
N PHE A 46 -22.49 0.83 6.01
CA PHE A 46 -22.49 1.36 7.37
C PHE A 46 -22.92 2.82 7.33
N VAL A 47 -23.99 3.13 8.06
CA VAL A 47 -24.59 4.46 8.12
C VAL A 47 -24.42 4.98 9.54
N SER A 48 -23.77 6.14 9.67
CA SER A 48 -23.47 6.76 10.97
C SER A 48 -24.14 8.11 11.19
N ARG A 49 -24.54 8.80 10.11
CA ARG A 49 -25.05 10.17 10.19
C ARG A 49 -26.55 10.19 10.44
N ASP A 50 -27.00 11.04 11.36
CA ASP A 50 -28.40 11.08 11.81
C ASP A 50 -29.41 11.24 10.66
N LYS A 51 -29.16 12.18 9.73
CA LYS A 51 -30.03 12.37 8.55
C LYS A 51 -30.07 11.13 7.65
N SER A 52 -28.94 10.46 7.48
CA SER A 52 -28.84 9.23 6.68
C SER A 52 -29.52 8.04 7.37
N ILE A 53 -29.40 7.92 8.69
CA ILE A 53 -30.12 6.92 9.49
C ILE A 53 -31.64 7.16 9.34
N ARG A 54 -32.08 8.42 9.41
CA ARG A 54 -33.49 8.78 9.19
C ARG A 54 -33.97 8.47 7.77
N SER A 55 -33.15 8.69 6.73
CA SER A 55 -33.49 8.27 5.36
C SER A 55 -33.76 6.76 5.28
N VAL A 56 -32.93 5.95 5.96
CA VAL A 56 -33.07 4.49 6.02
C VAL A 56 -34.33 4.10 6.79
N GLU A 57 -34.59 4.71 7.94
CA GLU A 57 -35.78 4.46 8.75
C GLU A 57 -37.07 4.82 7.99
N GLU A 58 -37.07 5.92 7.24
CA GLU A 58 -38.23 6.33 6.45
C GLU A 58 -38.47 5.38 5.27
N ALA A 59 -37.41 5.02 4.55
CA ALA A 59 -37.50 4.02 3.48
C ALA A 59 -38.11 2.70 3.99
N LEU A 60 -37.74 2.25 5.19
CA LEU A 60 -38.26 1.02 5.80
C LEU A 60 -39.75 1.09 6.21
N LYS A 61 -40.31 2.28 6.45
CA LYS A 61 -41.74 2.46 6.77
C LYS A 61 -42.63 2.42 5.52
N GLU A 62 -42.10 2.84 4.39
CA GLU A 62 -42.81 2.86 3.11
C GLU A 62 -42.52 1.58 2.30
N ASN A 63 -41.86 1.71 1.15
CA ASN A 63 -41.69 0.65 0.16
C ASN A 63 -40.34 -0.07 0.27
N ARG A 64 -39.55 0.21 1.32
CA ARG A 64 -38.15 -0.23 1.51
C ARG A 64 -37.17 0.22 0.42
N MET A 65 -37.60 1.13 -0.47
CA MET A 65 -36.78 1.68 -1.52
C MET A 65 -36.04 2.93 -1.04
N ILE A 66 -34.79 3.05 -1.45
CA ILE A 66 -33.91 4.17 -1.15
C ILE A 66 -33.08 4.51 -2.38
N VAL A 67 -32.78 5.79 -2.59
CA VAL A 67 -31.93 6.23 -3.68
C VAL A 67 -30.51 6.38 -3.18
N LEU A 68 -29.57 5.72 -3.86
CA LEU A 68 -28.15 5.80 -3.60
C LEU A 68 -27.55 6.76 -4.61
N VAL A 69 -26.93 7.82 -4.11
CA VAL A 69 -26.34 8.86 -4.97
C VAL A 69 -25.00 9.27 -4.43
N SER A 70 -23.99 9.29 -5.29
CA SER A 70 -22.64 9.68 -4.91
C SER A 70 -22.53 11.21 -4.76
N GLN A 71 -21.66 11.65 -3.86
CA GLN A 71 -21.32 13.06 -3.66
C GLN A 71 -20.16 13.45 -4.58
N ARG A 72 -20.23 14.65 -5.14
CA ARG A 72 -19.11 15.31 -5.83
C ARG A 72 -18.12 15.89 -4.82
N ASP A 73 -18.63 16.50 -3.75
CA ASP A 73 -17.83 17.02 -2.64
C ASP A 73 -18.04 16.18 -1.38
N VAL A 74 -17.05 15.33 -1.09
CA VAL A 74 -17.07 14.40 0.06
C VAL A 74 -17.01 15.10 1.42
N ASN A 75 -16.63 16.38 1.47
CA ASN A 75 -16.48 17.11 2.72
C ASN A 75 -17.79 17.70 3.23
N LYS A 76 -18.80 17.81 2.37
CA LYS A 76 -20.09 18.33 2.78
C LYS A 76 -20.85 17.30 3.61
N GLU A 77 -21.35 17.77 4.75
CA GLU A 77 -22.26 16.99 5.55
C GLU A 77 -23.63 16.98 4.89
N ASP A 78 -24.25 18.13 4.66
CA ASP A 78 -25.59 18.15 4.06
C ASP A 78 -25.49 18.56 2.59
N PRO A 79 -25.34 17.59 1.64
CA PRO A 79 -25.17 17.92 0.24
C PRO A 79 -26.48 18.50 -0.33
N GLU A 80 -26.33 19.54 -1.13
CA GLU A 80 -27.39 20.11 -1.96
C GLU A 80 -27.35 19.50 -3.36
N GLN A 81 -28.31 19.87 -4.23
CA GLN A 81 -28.40 19.35 -5.60
C GLN A 81 -27.07 19.43 -6.37
N GLY A 82 -26.35 20.55 -6.27
CA GLY A 82 -25.08 20.76 -6.97
C GLY A 82 -23.92 19.91 -6.44
N ASP A 83 -24.07 19.34 -5.25
CA ASP A 83 -23.04 18.52 -4.58
C ASP A 83 -23.20 17.03 -4.87
N LEU A 84 -24.26 16.64 -5.58
CA LEU A 84 -24.56 15.25 -5.94
C LEU A 84 -24.36 15.01 -7.43
N TYR A 85 -24.17 13.75 -7.79
CA TYR A 85 -24.27 13.35 -9.19
C TYR A 85 -25.73 13.27 -9.64
N ASN A 86 -25.95 13.47 -10.95
CA ASN A 86 -27.29 13.54 -11.53
C ASN A 86 -27.92 12.17 -11.73
N VAL A 87 -27.10 11.12 -11.77
CA VAL A 87 -27.55 9.72 -11.90
C VAL A 87 -27.22 8.99 -10.61
N GLY A 88 -28.22 8.32 -10.08
CA GLY A 88 -28.09 7.43 -8.93
C GLY A 88 -28.68 6.06 -9.22
N THR A 89 -28.72 5.24 -8.17
CA THR A 89 -29.28 3.88 -8.23
C THR A 89 -30.40 3.76 -7.21
N VAL A 90 -31.59 3.39 -7.67
CA VAL A 90 -32.66 2.95 -6.78
C VAL A 90 -32.27 1.59 -6.22
N ALA A 91 -32.36 1.44 -4.91
CA ALA A 91 -32.02 0.21 -4.22
C ALA A 91 -33.11 -0.17 -3.22
N ILE A 92 -33.22 -1.45 -2.92
CA ILE A 92 -34.09 -1.97 -1.87
C ILE A 92 -33.26 -2.33 -0.63
N ILE A 93 -33.74 -1.94 0.54
CA ILE A 93 -33.15 -2.32 1.82
C ILE A 93 -33.63 -3.73 2.15
N MET A 94 -32.74 -4.71 2.01
CA MET A 94 -33.03 -6.11 2.31
C MET A 94 -33.09 -6.35 3.82
N ARG A 95 -32.10 -5.83 4.55
CA ARG A 95 -31.97 -5.99 6.01
C ARG A 95 -31.36 -4.75 6.66
N MET A 96 -31.71 -4.50 7.91
CA MET A 96 -31.15 -3.44 8.73
C MET A 96 -30.84 -3.98 10.13
N LEU A 97 -29.65 -3.64 10.64
CA LEU A 97 -29.19 -3.99 11.98
C LEU A 97 -28.68 -2.72 12.67
N LYS A 98 -29.29 -2.35 13.79
CA LYS A 98 -28.77 -1.30 14.67
C LYS A 98 -27.66 -1.87 15.54
N LEU A 99 -26.50 -1.23 15.52
CA LEU A 99 -25.36 -1.60 16.34
C LEU A 99 -25.45 -0.91 17.72
N PRO A 100 -24.84 -1.48 18.78
CA PRO A 100 -24.87 -0.89 20.13
C PRO A 100 -24.24 0.51 20.23
N ASP A 101 -23.39 0.87 19.26
CA ASP A 101 -22.71 2.16 19.17
C ASP A 101 -23.56 3.25 18.50
N GLY A 102 -24.81 2.95 18.15
CA GLY A 102 -25.73 3.88 17.48
C GLY A 102 -25.62 3.91 15.96
N ARG A 103 -24.63 3.23 15.36
CA ARG A 103 -24.53 3.09 13.91
C ARG A 103 -25.54 2.07 13.39
N VAL A 104 -25.87 2.17 12.11
CA VAL A 104 -26.77 1.25 11.43
C VAL A 104 -26.03 0.54 10.31
N ARG A 105 -26.06 -0.79 10.30
CA ARG A 105 -25.59 -1.61 9.18
C ARG A 105 -26.79 -2.03 8.36
N ILE A 106 -26.79 -1.70 7.07
CA ILE A 106 -27.85 -2.09 6.13
C ILE A 106 -27.27 -3.01 5.05
N LEU A 107 -28.07 -3.96 4.59
CA LEU A 107 -27.81 -4.74 3.39
C LEU A 107 -28.78 -4.26 2.32
N ILE A 108 -28.23 -3.75 1.22
CA ILE A 108 -29.00 -3.17 0.11
C ILE A 108 -28.78 -3.98 -1.16
N GLN A 109 -29.78 -3.95 -2.04
CA GLN A 109 -29.67 -4.47 -3.41
C GLN A 109 -30.01 -3.36 -4.40
N GLY A 110 -29.10 -3.04 -5.31
CA GLY A 110 -29.39 -2.12 -6.42
C GLY A 110 -30.47 -2.70 -7.35
N LEU A 111 -31.42 -1.89 -7.78
CA LEU A 111 -32.52 -2.28 -8.66
C LEU A 111 -32.34 -1.70 -10.06
N SER A 112 -32.25 -0.37 -10.16
CA SER A 112 -32.21 0.32 -11.45
C SER A 112 -31.53 1.69 -11.34
N ARG A 113 -31.05 2.20 -12.48
CA ARG A 113 -30.55 3.57 -12.61
C ARG A 113 -31.70 4.56 -12.60
N THR A 114 -31.45 5.75 -12.08
CA THR A 114 -32.44 6.82 -12.04
C THR A 114 -31.80 8.20 -12.16
N TRP A 115 -32.52 9.13 -12.78
CA TRP A 115 -32.18 10.55 -12.72
C TRP A 115 -32.58 11.14 -11.37
N ILE A 116 -31.75 12.06 -10.87
CA ILE A 116 -32.02 12.86 -9.68
C ILE A 116 -32.52 14.24 -10.13
N ASP A 117 -33.85 14.39 -10.19
CA ASP A 117 -34.50 15.59 -10.71
C ASP A 117 -34.48 16.74 -9.72
N SER A 118 -34.58 16.43 -8.42
CA SER A 118 -34.52 17.41 -7.35
C SER A 118 -34.07 16.80 -6.02
N VAL A 119 -33.46 17.62 -5.16
CA VAL A 119 -32.95 17.24 -3.84
C VAL A 119 -33.52 18.20 -2.80
N ASN A 120 -34.16 17.65 -1.79
CA ASN A 120 -34.63 18.37 -0.61
C ASN A 120 -33.89 17.86 0.63
N SER A 121 -32.94 18.66 1.12
CA SER A 121 -32.09 18.38 2.29
C SER A 121 -32.48 19.16 3.56
N ALA A 122 -33.51 20.02 3.47
CA ALA A 122 -33.97 20.88 4.57
C ALA A 122 -34.75 20.11 5.65
N GLY A 123 -35.30 18.96 5.30
CA GLY A 123 -36.09 18.11 6.18
C GLY A 123 -35.26 17.27 7.17
N PRO A 124 -35.94 16.37 7.93
CA PRO A 124 -35.29 15.48 8.88
C PRO A 124 -34.41 14.41 8.22
N TYR A 125 -34.59 14.15 6.93
CA TYR A 125 -33.81 13.26 6.07
C TYR A 125 -33.73 13.86 4.66
N VAL A 126 -32.83 13.32 3.82
CA VAL A 126 -32.69 13.78 2.44
C VAL A 126 -33.74 13.09 1.58
N LYS A 127 -34.55 13.85 0.85
CA LYS A 127 -35.56 13.35 -0.08
C LYS A 127 -35.22 13.80 -1.50
N VAL A 128 -35.42 12.93 -2.47
CA VAL A 128 -35.12 13.23 -3.88
C VAL A 128 -36.32 12.92 -4.77
N GLY A 129 -36.55 13.78 -5.76
CA GLY A 129 -37.41 13.49 -6.91
C GLY A 129 -36.62 12.73 -7.96
N ILE A 130 -37.20 11.67 -8.52
CA ILE A 130 -36.51 10.76 -9.41
C ILE A 130 -37.32 10.36 -10.64
N THR A 131 -36.58 10.09 -11.72
CA THR A 131 -37.11 9.52 -12.96
C THR A 131 -36.32 8.26 -13.31
N PRO A 132 -36.91 7.05 -13.14
CA PRO A 132 -36.25 5.80 -13.48
C PRO A 132 -35.82 5.75 -14.94
N ILE A 133 -34.63 5.23 -15.20
CA ILE A 133 -34.06 5.15 -16.54
C ILE A 133 -34.38 3.77 -17.13
N SER A 134 -35.03 3.76 -18.30
CA SER A 134 -35.19 2.55 -19.10
C SER A 134 -33.93 2.33 -19.94
N GLU A 135 -33.22 1.23 -19.67
CA GLU A 135 -32.03 0.86 -20.44
C GLU A 135 -32.43 0.17 -21.76
N PRO A 136 -31.79 0.50 -22.89
CA PRO A 136 -31.98 -0.24 -24.13
C PRO A 136 -31.36 -1.64 -23.99
N LEU A 137 -31.98 -2.63 -24.65
CA LEU A 137 -31.40 -3.96 -24.77
C LEU A 137 -30.15 -3.91 -25.67
N ALA A 138 -29.14 -4.72 -25.33
CA ALA A 138 -27.99 -4.89 -26.21
C ALA A 138 -28.41 -5.54 -27.55
N PRO A 139 -27.75 -5.21 -28.67
CA PRO A 139 -28.01 -5.87 -29.94
C PRO A 139 -27.80 -7.39 -29.81
N GLU A 140 -28.83 -8.18 -30.11
CA GLU A 140 -28.73 -9.65 -30.12
C GLU A 140 -27.75 -10.12 -31.21
N ASN A 141 -26.96 -11.16 -30.90
CA ASN A 141 -26.08 -11.86 -31.84
C ASN A 141 -25.01 -11.00 -32.54
N SER A 142 -24.53 -9.94 -31.89
CA SER A 142 -23.38 -9.19 -32.39
C SER A 142 -22.06 -9.86 -32.00
N LEU A 143 -21.34 -10.37 -33.00
CA LEU A 143 -19.98 -10.94 -32.84
C LEU A 143 -19.04 -9.97 -32.10
N GLU A 144 -19.21 -8.66 -32.31
CA GLU A 144 -18.41 -7.63 -31.64
C GLU A 144 -18.69 -7.59 -30.14
N VAL A 145 -19.96 -7.70 -29.75
CA VAL A 145 -20.37 -7.71 -28.33
C VAL A 145 -19.85 -8.97 -27.65
N GLU A 146 -19.98 -10.13 -28.28
CA GLU A 146 -19.44 -11.39 -27.75
C GLU A 146 -17.92 -11.34 -27.55
N ALA A 147 -17.19 -10.80 -28.54
CA ALA A 147 -15.74 -10.62 -28.44
C ALA A 147 -15.35 -9.67 -27.30
N LEU A 148 -16.09 -8.57 -27.14
CA LEU A 148 -15.87 -7.60 -26.06
C LEU A 148 -16.15 -8.22 -24.68
N MET A 149 -17.25 -8.97 -24.55
CA MET A 149 -17.56 -9.68 -23.31
C MET A 149 -16.48 -10.70 -22.95
N ARG A 150 -15.99 -11.46 -23.92
CA ARG A 150 -14.87 -12.39 -23.72
C ARG A 150 -13.61 -11.68 -23.25
N ASN A 151 -13.29 -10.52 -23.82
CA ASN A 151 -12.14 -9.71 -23.42
C ASN A 151 -12.29 -9.19 -21.99
N VAL A 152 -13.47 -8.70 -21.60
CA VAL A 152 -13.73 -8.23 -20.23
C VAL A 152 -13.63 -9.38 -19.22
N ARG A 153 -14.21 -10.54 -19.51
CA ARG A 153 -14.10 -11.75 -18.66
C ARG A 153 -12.63 -12.15 -18.46
N GLY A 154 -11.86 -12.27 -19.55
CA GLY A 154 -10.44 -12.62 -19.47
C GLY A 154 -9.59 -11.55 -18.77
N SER A 155 -9.98 -10.27 -18.88
CA SER A 155 -9.31 -9.17 -18.17
C SER A 155 -9.60 -9.21 -16.67
N MET A 156 -10.83 -9.53 -16.25
CA MET A 156 -11.18 -9.75 -14.84
C MET A 156 -10.38 -10.91 -14.24
N GLU A 157 -10.29 -12.05 -14.94
CA GLU A 157 -9.45 -13.19 -14.51
C GLU A 157 -7.99 -12.79 -14.36
N ARG A 158 -7.46 -12.02 -15.32
CA ARG A 158 -6.10 -11.49 -15.24
C ARG A 158 -5.92 -10.58 -14.03
N ALA A 159 -6.84 -9.65 -13.77
CA ALA A 159 -6.78 -8.77 -12.61
C ALA A 159 -6.70 -9.56 -11.29
N VAL A 160 -7.45 -10.65 -11.16
CA VAL A 160 -7.36 -11.55 -9.99
C VAL A 160 -6.01 -12.24 -9.90
N SER A 161 -5.47 -12.72 -11.03
CA SER A 161 -4.13 -13.34 -11.06
C SER A 161 -3.00 -12.37 -10.65
N LEU A 162 -3.19 -11.06 -10.88
CA LEU A 162 -2.27 -9.99 -10.48
C LEU A 162 -2.48 -9.53 -9.03
N GLY A 163 -3.41 -10.14 -8.28
CA GLY A 163 -3.60 -9.93 -6.85
C GLY A 163 -4.82 -9.10 -6.45
N LYS A 164 -5.73 -8.78 -7.38
CA LYS A 164 -7.02 -8.13 -7.03
C LYS A 164 -7.90 -9.12 -6.26
N ASN A 165 -8.45 -8.68 -5.13
CA ASN A 165 -9.25 -9.55 -4.26
C ASN A 165 -10.71 -9.62 -4.71
N ILE A 166 -11.02 -10.60 -5.56
CA ILE A 166 -12.40 -10.86 -6.03
C ILE A 166 -12.78 -12.29 -5.62
N SER A 167 -13.97 -12.44 -5.04
CA SER A 167 -14.47 -13.76 -4.62
C SER A 167 -14.61 -14.72 -5.81
N PRO A 168 -14.22 -16.00 -5.67
CA PRO A 168 -14.44 -17.01 -6.71
C PRO A 168 -15.90 -17.13 -7.17
N GLU A 169 -16.85 -16.90 -6.26
CA GLU A 169 -18.28 -16.91 -6.57
C GLU A 169 -18.65 -15.80 -7.58
N VAL A 170 -18.08 -14.60 -7.39
CA VAL A 170 -18.31 -13.47 -8.30
C VAL A 170 -17.69 -13.74 -9.67
N LEU A 171 -16.51 -14.35 -9.73
CA LEU A 171 -15.89 -14.75 -11.01
C LEU A 171 -16.74 -15.79 -11.75
N ALA A 172 -17.31 -16.76 -11.04
CA ALA A 172 -18.20 -17.75 -11.64
C ALA A 172 -19.47 -17.10 -12.21
N ILE A 173 -20.02 -16.08 -11.55
CA ILE A 173 -21.15 -15.29 -12.08
C ILE A 173 -20.72 -14.54 -13.34
N ILE A 174 -19.59 -13.81 -13.30
CA ILE A 174 -19.04 -13.06 -14.44
C ILE A 174 -18.82 -13.96 -15.68
N ALA A 175 -18.33 -15.19 -15.47
CA ALA A 175 -18.06 -16.14 -16.54
C ALA A 175 -19.32 -16.59 -17.30
N ASN A 176 -20.46 -16.70 -16.61
CA ASN A 176 -21.72 -17.20 -17.14
C ASN A 176 -22.74 -16.10 -17.49
N LEU A 177 -22.36 -14.83 -17.36
CA LEU A 177 -23.29 -13.72 -17.54
C LEU A 177 -23.34 -13.27 -19.00
N ASP A 178 -24.47 -13.51 -19.67
CA ASP A 178 -24.67 -13.22 -21.10
C ASP A 178 -25.20 -11.82 -21.40
N ASP A 179 -25.53 -11.04 -20.38
CA ASP A 179 -25.95 -9.65 -20.53
C ASP A 179 -24.75 -8.67 -20.42
N ALA A 180 -24.49 -7.93 -21.50
CA ALA A 180 -23.38 -6.97 -21.57
C ALA A 180 -23.48 -5.85 -20.52
N GLY A 181 -24.70 -5.39 -20.22
CA GLY A 181 -24.94 -4.29 -19.29
C GLY A 181 -24.67 -4.69 -17.85
N ARG A 182 -25.18 -5.86 -17.44
CA ARG A 182 -24.93 -6.48 -16.14
C ARG A 182 -23.47 -6.88 -15.98
N LEU A 183 -22.83 -7.38 -17.04
CA LEU A 183 -21.39 -7.68 -17.03
C LEU A 183 -20.57 -6.42 -16.75
N ALA A 184 -20.90 -5.32 -17.42
CA ALA A 184 -20.22 -4.05 -17.17
C ALA A 184 -20.39 -3.58 -15.70
N ASP A 185 -21.60 -3.68 -15.16
CA ASP A 185 -21.93 -3.25 -13.79
C ASP A 185 -21.23 -4.11 -12.73
N LEU A 186 -21.27 -5.44 -12.92
CA LEU A 186 -20.62 -6.39 -12.03
C LEU A 186 -19.10 -6.26 -12.11
N SER A 187 -18.52 -6.06 -13.30
CA SER A 187 -17.08 -5.81 -13.43
C SER A 187 -16.69 -4.49 -12.76
N ALA A 188 -17.37 -3.38 -13.04
CA ALA A 188 -17.03 -2.06 -12.50
C ALA A 188 -17.10 -2.00 -10.97
N SER A 189 -18.09 -2.67 -10.36
CA SER A 189 -18.24 -2.73 -8.90
C SER A 189 -17.10 -3.47 -8.18
N ASN A 190 -16.38 -4.35 -8.88
CA ASN A 190 -15.28 -5.15 -8.32
C ASN A 190 -13.88 -4.59 -8.64
N LEU A 191 -13.79 -3.47 -9.39
CA LEU A 191 -12.52 -2.85 -9.77
C LEU A 191 -11.98 -1.82 -8.76
N GLU A 192 -12.76 -1.44 -7.74
CA GLU A 192 -12.40 -0.39 -6.76
C GLU A 192 -12.04 0.94 -7.43
N LEU A 193 -12.81 1.32 -8.45
CA LEU A 193 -12.59 2.54 -9.22
C LEU A 193 -12.78 3.79 -8.34
N LYS A 194 -12.06 4.85 -8.70
CA LYS A 194 -12.34 6.20 -8.17
C LYS A 194 -13.77 6.59 -8.50
N VAL A 195 -14.43 7.33 -7.60
CA VAL A 195 -15.85 7.74 -7.75
C VAL A 195 -16.13 8.38 -9.11
N GLN A 196 -15.23 9.23 -9.63
CA GLN A 196 -15.39 9.86 -10.95
C GLN A 196 -15.45 8.84 -12.10
N ASP A 197 -14.54 7.85 -12.09
CA ASP A 197 -14.51 6.81 -13.12
C ASP A 197 -15.69 5.84 -12.96
N ALA A 198 -16.03 5.46 -11.72
CA ALA A 198 -17.19 4.63 -11.42
C ALA A 198 -18.49 5.31 -11.86
N GLN A 199 -18.64 6.60 -11.57
CA GLN A 199 -19.80 7.36 -12.00
C GLN A 199 -19.86 7.46 -13.53
N SER A 200 -18.71 7.61 -14.20
CA SER A 200 -18.68 7.62 -15.67
C SER A 200 -19.23 6.32 -16.28
N VAL A 201 -19.17 5.20 -15.57
CA VAL A 201 -19.79 3.92 -15.99
C VAL A 201 -21.30 3.93 -15.69
N LEU A 202 -21.70 4.44 -14.53
CA LEU A 202 -23.13 4.54 -14.16
C LEU A 202 -23.90 5.46 -15.11
N ASP A 203 -23.28 6.54 -15.57
CA ASP A 203 -23.84 7.55 -16.48
C ASP A 203 -24.04 7.04 -17.93
N ILE A 204 -23.46 5.88 -18.29
CA ILE A 204 -23.63 5.29 -19.63
C ILE A 204 -24.79 4.29 -19.62
N PHE A 205 -25.88 4.66 -20.30
CA PHE A 205 -27.10 3.85 -20.34
C PHE A 205 -27.06 2.76 -21.41
N GLU A 206 -26.30 2.96 -22.49
CA GLU A 206 -26.15 1.97 -23.56
C GLU A 206 -25.21 0.83 -23.11
N PRO A 207 -25.68 -0.44 -23.05
CA PRO A 207 -24.90 -1.55 -22.51
C PRO A 207 -23.54 -1.77 -23.17
N VAL A 208 -23.47 -1.66 -24.51
CA VAL A 208 -22.25 -1.91 -25.28
C VAL A 208 -21.21 -0.82 -25.01
N SER A 209 -21.63 0.45 -25.05
CA SER A 209 -20.77 1.59 -24.72
C SER A 209 -20.29 1.53 -23.27
N ARG A 210 -21.15 1.08 -22.34
CA ARG A 210 -20.78 0.88 -20.93
C ARG A 210 -19.72 -0.21 -20.79
N LEU A 211 -19.90 -1.35 -21.46
CA LEU A 211 -18.93 -2.45 -21.45
C LEU A 211 -17.58 -2.03 -22.04
N ARG A 212 -17.56 -1.22 -23.12
CA ARG A 212 -16.32 -0.65 -23.67
C ARG A 212 -15.61 0.22 -22.65
N ARG A 213 -16.34 1.12 -21.98
CA ARG A 213 -15.79 1.99 -20.95
C ARG A 213 -15.16 1.19 -19.81
N VAL A 214 -15.84 0.14 -19.36
CA VAL A 214 -15.32 -0.76 -18.32
C VAL A 214 -14.08 -1.51 -18.79
N ASN A 215 -14.05 -1.99 -20.04
CA ASN A 215 -12.87 -2.64 -20.63
C ASN A 215 -11.64 -1.71 -20.67
N GLU A 216 -11.82 -0.43 -21.00
CA GLU A 216 -10.74 0.57 -20.96
C GLU A 216 -10.20 0.78 -19.54
N LEU A 217 -11.09 0.90 -18.56
CA LEU A 217 -10.71 1.07 -17.15
C LEU A 217 -9.99 -0.17 -16.61
N LEU A 218 -10.48 -1.36 -16.96
CA LEU A 218 -9.83 -2.65 -16.69
C LEU A 218 -8.41 -2.71 -17.25
N GLY A 219 -8.21 -2.28 -18.50
CA GLY A 219 -6.89 -2.25 -19.12
C GLY A 219 -5.89 -1.41 -18.32
N LYS A 220 -6.30 -0.20 -17.93
CA LYS A 220 -5.48 0.69 -17.08
C LYS A 220 -5.19 0.08 -15.71
N GLU A 221 -6.19 -0.53 -15.07
CA GLU A 221 -6.01 -1.18 -13.77
C GLU A 221 -5.04 -2.36 -13.87
N ILE A 222 -5.12 -3.17 -14.92
CA ILE A 222 -4.20 -4.28 -15.17
C ILE A 222 -2.76 -3.78 -15.35
N GLU A 223 -2.55 -2.67 -16.07
CA GLU A 223 -1.22 -2.06 -16.21
C GLU A 223 -0.65 -1.66 -14.85
N VAL A 224 -1.47 -0.99 -14.02
CA VAL A 224 -1.07 -0.59 -12.66
C VAL A 224 -0.73 -1.81 -11.80
N LEU A 225 -1.58 -2.83 -11.80
CA LEU A 225 -1.37 -4.08 -11.06
C LEU A 225 -0.10 -4.81 -11.52
N THR A 226 0.19 -4.80 -12.82
CA THR A 226 1.40 -5.41 -13.39
C THR A 226 2.65 -4.73 -12.86
N VAL A 227 2.71 -3.39 -12.92
CA VAL A 227 3.84 -2.62 -12.37
C VAL A 227 3.98 -2.85 -10.87
N GLN A 228 2.86 -2.87 -10.14
CA GLN A 228 2.88 -3.13 -8.70
C GLN A 228 3.44 -4.52 -8.37
N GLN A 229 3.09 -5.54 -9.15
CA GLN A 229 3.62 -6.89 -9.00
C GLN A 229 5.12 -6.96 -9.30
N GLU A 230 5.59 -6.28 -10.35
CA GLU A 230 7.02 -6.18 -10.67
C GLU A 230 7.82 -5.52 -9.54
N ILE A 231 7.34 -4.40 -9.00
CA ILE A 231 7.95 -3.71 -7.86
C ILE A 231 8.00 -4.63 -6.64
N ASN A 232 6.89 -5.32 -6.34
CA ASN A 232 6.83 -6.25 -5.20
C ASN A 232 7.78 -7.44 -5.39
N SER A 233 7.94 -7.94 -6.61
CA SER A 233 8.86 -9.02 -6.95
C SER A 233 10.32 -8.57 -6.77
N GLN A 234 10.67 -7.39 -7.27
CA GLN A 234 12.01 -6.83 -7.15
C GLN A 234 12.38 -6.56 -5.68
N ALA A 235 11.46 -5.95 -4.92
CA ALA A 235 11.67 -5.70 -3.49
C ALA A 235 11.89 -7.01 -2.70
N ARG A 236 11.15 -8.08 -3.01
CA ARG A 236 11.38 -9.41 -2.41
C ARG A 236 12.76 -9.96 -2.76
N ALA A 237 13.18 -9.87 -4.02
CA ALA A 237 14.49 -10.34 -4.45
C ALA A 237 15.64 -9.61 -3.74
N ASP A 238 15.51 -8.29 -3.54
CA ASP A 238 16.52 -7.48 -2.84
C ASP A 238 16.57 -7.80 -1.34
N ILE A 239 15.43 -8.06 -0.70
CA ILE A 239 15.36 -8.55 0.68
C ILE A 239 16.04 -9.91 0.80
N ASP A 240 15.71 -10.86 -0.07
CA ASP A 240 16.29 -12.21 -0.06
C ASP A 240 17.81 -12.19 -0.30
N ARG A 241 18.30 -11.27 -1.13
CA ARG A 241 19.74 -11.06 -1.32
C ARG A 241 20.39 -10.49 -0.07
N SER A 242 19.79 -9.48 0.55
CA SER A 242 20.30 -8.83 1.76
C SER A 242 20.32 -9.78 2.95
N GLN A 243 19.28 -10.60 3.12
CA GLN A 243 19.21 -11.64 4.15
C GLN A 243 20.29 -12.70 3.95
N ARG A 244 20.49 -13.17 2.71
CA ARG A 244 21.59 -14.10 2.39
C ARG A 244 22.95 -13.51 2.70
N GLU A 245 23.20 -12.26 2.31
CA GLU A 245 24.48 -11.60 2.60
C GLU A 245 24.72 -11.43 4.11
N TYR A 246 23.70 -11.00 4.86
CA TYR A 246 23.76 -10.91 6.31
C TYR A 246 24.09 -12.26 6.95
N PHE A 247 23.40 -13.33 6.52
CA PHE A 247 23.63 -14.68 7.02
C PHE A 247 25.05 -15.17 6.73
N LEU A 248 25.55 -14.98 5.51
CA LEU A 248 26.92 -15.37 5.12
C LEU A 248 27.98 -14.60 5.91
N ARG A 249 27.79 -13.29 6.14
CA ARG A 249 28.70 -12.50 6.98
C ARG A 249 28.72 -12.99 8.42
N GLN A 250 27.56 -13.34 8.97
CA GLN A 250 27.49 -13.90 10.31
C GLN A 250 28.18 -15.26 10.40
N GLN A 251 28.03 -16.12 9.38
CA GLN A 251 28.76 -17.40 9.30
C GLN A 251 30.28 -17.20 9.23
N LEU A 252 30.77 -16.27 8.40
CA LEU A 252 32.20 -15.94 8.33
C LEU A 252 32.74 -15.47 9.69
N LYS A 253 31.98 -14.64 10.40
CA LYS A 253 32.37 -14.16 11.73
C LYS A 253 32.46 -15.30 12.75
N THR A 254 31.54 -16.26 12.70
CA THR A 254 31.60 -17.47 13.54
C THR A 254 32.79 -18.36 13.18
N ILE A 255 33.04 -18.58 11.89
CA ILE A 255 34.19 -19.38 11.41
C ILE A 255 35.52 -18.74 11.84
N GLN A 256 35.66 -17.42 11.71
CA GLN A 256 36.85 -16.68 12.17
C GLN A 256 37.06 -16.78 13.69
N ALA A 257 35.97 -16.80 14.46
CA ALA A 257 36.05 -17.01 15.91
C ALA A 257 36.44 -18.45 16.27
N GLU A 258 35.97 -19.47 15.52
CA GLU A 258 36.33 -20.88 15.73
C GLU A 258 37.74 -21.23 15.25
N LEU A 259 38.25 -20.55 14.21
CA LEU A 259 39.60 -20.73 13.67
C LEU A 259 40.71 -20.05 14.50
N GLY A 260 40.37 -19.23 15.49
CA GLY A 260 41.34 -18.62 16.41
C GLY A 260 42.19 -17.47 15.84
N GLU A 261 42.06 -17.14 14.55
CA GLU A 261 42.83 -16.06 13.87
C GLU A 261 42.42 -14.63 14.28
N GLY A 262 41.45 -14.47 15.18
CA GLY A 262 40.95 -13.17 15.64
C GLY A 262 41.70 -12.53 16.81
N ASN A 263 42.59 -13.26 17.50
CA ASN A 263 43.26 -12.75 18.73
C ASN A 263 44.61 -12.09 18.49
N GLU A 264 45.43 -12.54 17.52
CA GLU A 264 46.80 -12.05 17.37
C GLU A 264 46.86 -10.57 16.97
N LEU A 265 46.02 -10.14 16.03
CA LEU A 265 46.00 -8.73 15.60
C LEU A 265 45.48 -7.83 16.73
N PHE A 266 44.48 -8.28 17.47
CA PHE A 266 43.89 -7.51 18.58
C PHE A 266 44.88 -7.36 19.74
N GLU A 267 45.59 -8.43 20.10
CA GLU A 267 46.67 -8.38 21.09
C GLU A 267 47.83 -7.48 20.63
N GLU A 268 48.20 -7.54 19.34
CA GLU A 268 49.25 -6.70 18.77
C GLU A 268 48.89 -5.20 18.84
N ILE A 269 47.65 -4.84 18.48
CA ILE A 269 47.17 -3.45 18.53
C ILE A 269 47.24 -2.90 19.97
N GLU A 270 46.83 -3.69 20.96
CA GLU A 270 46.79 -3.23 22.34
C GLU A 270 48.20 -3.10 22.94
N GLN A 271 49.14 -3.98 22.56
CA GLN A 271 50.56 -3.83 22.89
C GLN A 271 51.15 -2.51 22.35
N TYR A 272 50.86 -2.15 21.10
CA TYR A 272 51.33 -0.87 20.55
C TYR A 272 50.71 0.33 21.26
N ARG A 273 49.42 0.27 21.62
CA ARG A 273 48.75 1.33 22.39
C ARG A 273 49.45 1.56 23.72
N GLU A 274 49.77 0.50 24.47
CA GLU A 274 50.49 0.62 25.73
C GLU A 274 51.89 1.23 25.54
N ARG A 275 52.64 0.76 24.53
CA ARG A 275 53.98 1.28 24.20
C ARG A 275 53.97 2.77 23.87
N ILE A 276 52.97 3.25 23.11
CA ILE A 276 52.83 4.67 22.77
C ILE A 276 52.67 5.51 24.05
N VAL A 277 51.79 5.11 24.96
CA VAL A 277 51.56 5.82 26.22
C VAL A 277 52.80 5.82 27.13
N LEU A 278 53.50 4.67 27.22
CA LEU A 278 54.72 4.51 28.02
C LEU A 278 55.89 5.37 27.52
N SER A 279 56.00 5.57 26.21
CA SER A 279 57.11 6.29 25.58
C SER A 279 57.12 7.80 25.88
N LYS A 280 56.00 8.36 26.39
CA LYS A 280 55.85 9.77 26.75
C LYS A 280 56.32 10.72 25.63
N MET A 281 55.78 10.50 24.44
CA MET A 281 56.09 11.31 23.27
C MET A 281 55.55 12.75 23.44
N PRO A 282 56.12 13.74 22.75
CA PRO A 282 55.48 15.04 22.59
C PRO A 282 54.10 14.90 21.92
N ALA A 283 53.16 15.79 22.26
CA ALA A 283 51.75 15.67 21.86
C ALA A 283 51.52 15.50 20.34
N ASN A 284 52.33 16.16 19.51
CA ASN A 284 52.23 16.05 18.05
C ASN A 284 52.64 14.66 17.53
N ALA A 285 53.65 14.04 18.13
CA ALA A 285 54.11 12.70 17.77
C ALA A 285 53.16 11.62 18.29
N GLU A 286 52.61 11.81 19.49
CA GLU A 286 51.61 10.91 20.08
C GLU A 286 50.32 10.86 19.23
N GLU A 287 49.81 12.01 18.80
CA GLU A 287 48.61 12.07 17.95
C GLU A 287 48.82 11.35 16.61
N GLU A 288 49.98 11.52 15.98
CA GLU A 288 50.31 10.84 14.73
C GLU A 288 50.45 9.32 14.93
N ALA A 289 51.08 8.89 16.03
CA ALA A 289 51.22 7.47 16.36
C ALA A 289 49.85 6.79 16.55
N PHE A 290 48.92 7.44 17.26
CA PHE A 290 47.54 6.94 17.38
C PHE A 290 46.79 6.91 16.05
N ARG A 291 47.04 7.87 15.15
CA ARG A 291 46.43 7.91 13.82
C ARG A 291 46.91 6.72 12.96
N GLN A 292 48.21 6.41 12.99
CA GLN A 292 48.76 5.26 12.28
C GLN A 292 48.31 3.93 12.92
N LEU A 293 48.20 3.85 14.25
CA LEU A 293 47.67 2.66 14.93
C LEU A 293 46.23 2.34 14.48
N LYS A 294 45.34 3.34 14.41
CA LYS A 294 43.97 3.16 13.87
C LYS A 294 43.96 2.71 12.41
N LYS A 295 45.00 3.05 11.65
CA LYS A 295 45.16 2.59 10.26
C LYS A 295 45.54 1.11 10.24
N LEU A 296 46.44 0.68 11.12
CA LEU A 296 46.83 -0.73 11.31
C LEU A 296 45.63 -1.61 11.63
N GLU A 297 44.72 -1.15 12.50
CA GLU A 297 43.49 -1.88 12.90
C GLU A 297 42.60 -2.31 11.71
N ARG A 298 42.70 -1.62 10.58
CA ARG A 298 41.84 -1.82 9.40
C ARG A 298 42.55 -2.51 8.24
N MET A 299 43.85 -2.77 8.36
CA MET A 299 44.68 -3.32 7.29
C MET A 299 44.79 -4.84 7.39
N HIS A 300 44.99 -5.49 6.24
CA HIS A 300 45.23 -6.93 6.20
C HIS A 300 46.63 -7.26 6.77
N PRO A 301 46.79 -8.28 7.64
CA PRO A 301 48.06 -8.59 8.30
C PRO A 301 49.24 -8.82 7.35
N ASP A 302 48.98 -9.44 6.19
CA ASP A 302 49.99 -9.83 5.20
C ASP A 302 50.33 -8.75 4.15
N SER A 303 49.81 -7.53 4.27
CA SER A 303 50.12 -6.47 3.31
C SER A 303 51.54 -5.91 3.54
N ALA A 304 52.26 -5.63 2.44
CA ALA A 304 53.57 -4.97 2.49
C ALA A 304 53.51 -3.58 3.19
N GLU A 305 52.36 -2.91 3.11
CA GLU A 305 52.13 -1.66 3.83
C GLU A 305 52.02 -1.86 5.35
N THR A 306 51.43 -2.98 5.79
CA THR A 306 51.31 -3.35 7.21
C THR A 306 52.68 -3.57 7.84
N ALA A 307 53.58 -4.28 7.15
CA ALA A 307 54.96 -4.48 7.62
C ALA A 307 55.73 -3.15 7.76
N THR A 308 55.52 -2.23 6.81
CA THR A 308 56.14 -0.90 6.85
C THR A 308 55.62 -0.08 8.03
N LEU A 309 54.31 -0.16 8.31
CA LEU A 309 53.66 0.58 9.38
C LEU A 309 54.01 0.04 10.78
N ARG A 310 54.14 -1.29 10.94
CA ARG A 310 54.68 -1.92 12.15
C ARG A 310 56.08 -1.42 12.47
N ASN A 311 57.00 -1.49 11.50
CA ASN A 311 58.36 -1.02 11.69
C ASN A 311 58.43 0.47 12.06
N TRP A 312 57.55 1.30 11.49
CA TRP A 312 57.45 2.71 11.88
C TRP A 312 56.97 2.89 13.32
N LEU A 313 55.94 2.14 13.75
CA LEU A 313 55.43 2.17 15.13
C LEU A 313 56.48 1.66 16.13
N ASP A 314 57.25 0.63 15.79
CA ASP A 314 58.36 0.14 16.61
C ASP A 314 59.41 1.22 16.83
N ILE A 315 59.89 1.86 15.76
CA ILE A 315 60.88 2.96 15.85
C ILE A 315 60.33 4.09 16.73
N MET A 316 59.09 4.51 16.48
CA MET A 316 58.50 5.62 17.22
C MET A 316 58.36 5.32 18.71
N THR A 317 58.02 4.09 19.08
CA THR A 317 57.85 3.70 20.49
C THR A 317 59.17 3.41 21.21
N GLU A 318 60.23 3.01 20.48
CA GLU A 318 61.56 2.75 21.05
C GLU A 318 62.42 4.01 21.23
N LEU A 319 62.09 5.10 20.51
CA LEU A 319 62.81 6.35 20.64
C LEU A 319 62.71 6.91 22.07
N PRO A 320 63.84 7.34 22.67
CA PRO A 320 63.86 7.80 24.06
C PRO A 320 63.39 9.27 24.16
N TRP A 321 62.14 9.56 23.82
CA TRP A 321 61.55 10.91 23.74
C TRP A 321 61.76 11.75 25.00
N SER A 322 61.73 11.12 26.17
CA SER A 322 61.86 11.78 27.47
C SER A 322 63.27 11.74 28.08
N LYS A 323 64.28 11.13 27.42
CA LYS A 323 65.65 11.07 27.94
C LYS A 323 66.54 12.06 27.19
N HIS A 324 67.01 13.08 27.90
CA HIS A 324 67.99 14.02 27.40
C HIS A 324 69.28 13.88 28.20
N SER A 325 70.43 13.91 27.52
CA SER A 325 71.72 14.11 28.18
C SER A 325 71.86 15.58 28.59
N ARG A 326 72.57 15.86 29.69
CA ARG A 326 72.99 17.23 30.01
C ARG A 326 74.12 17.62 29.06
N ASP A 327 73.88 18.67 28.29
CA ASP A 327 74.86 19.21 27.37
C ASP A 327 76.05 19.82 28.13
N ASN A 328 77.27 19.57 27.65
CA ASN A 328 78.51 20.01 28.32
C ASN A 328 79.23 21.05 27.47
N LEU A 329 78.82 22.30 27.60
CA LEU A 329 79.34 23.45 26.85
C LEU A 329 80.64 24.03 27.45
N ASN A 330 81.52 23.20 28.02
CA ASN A 330 82.78 23.66 28.58
C ASN A 330 83.87 23.72 27.50
N LEU A 331 83.97 24.89 26.85
CA LEU A 331 84.93 25.17 25.78
C LEU A 331 86.39 24.89 26.18
N LEU A 332 86.80 25.21 27.41
CA LEU A 332 88.16 24.95 27.91
C LEU A 332 88.46 23.44 28.01
N LYS A 333 87.44 22.64 28.31
CA LYS A 333 87.55 21.18 28.40
C LYS A 333 87.56 20.55 27.00
N ALA A 334 86.79 21.11 26.06
CA ALA A 334 86.79 20.71 24.66
C ALA A 334 88.13 21.02 23.97
N GLU A 335 88.69 22.21 24.20
CA GLU A 335 90.02 22.61 23.69
C GLU A 335 91.14 21.72 24.24
N LYS A 336 91.05 21.31 25.52
CA LYS A 336 92.04 20.40 26.12
C LYS A 336 92.01 19.00 25.50
N ILE A 337 90.82 18.44 25.30
CA ILE A 337 90.64 17.11 24.70
C ILE A 337 91.07 17.14 23.23
N LEU A 338 90.74 18.21 22.50
CA LEU A 338 91.16 18.38 21.10
C LEU A 338 92.69 18.53 20.94
N ASN A 339 93.37 19.12 21.92
CA ASN A 339 94.84 19.24 21.89
C ASN A 339 95.56 17.96 22.36
N GLU A 340 94.85 17.02 23.00
CA GLU A 340 95.38 15.72 23.43
C GLU A 340 95.17 14.61 22.38
N ASP A 341 94.20 14.75 21.48
CA ASP A 341 93.97 13.91 20.28
C ASP A 341 94.88 14.29 19.09
#